data_AF-A0A382KCF0-F1
#
_entry.id   AF-A0A382KCF0-F1
#
_cell.length_a   1.000
_cell.length_b   1.000
_cell.length_c   1.000
_cell.angle_alpha   90.00
_cell.angle_beta   90.00
_cell.angle_gamma   90.00
#
_symmetry.space_group_name_H-M   'P 1'
#
loop_
_entity.id
_entity.type
_entity.pdbx_description
1 polymer ?
#
loop_
_entity_poly.entity_id
_entity_poly.type
_entity_poly.pdbx_seq_one_letter_code
_entity_poly.pdbx_strand_id
1 'polypeptide(L)'
;INSMDYNTGWQYSVTGSGVAADGNLTPTGSGSISNTQITLDGVTSTWNGLNLEERPNFTMQTPGGSFQFTETYQGPGLSNHTIIQRTTTIQSVTDTTSTFTQ
;
A
#
# COMPACT_ATOMS: atom_id res chain seq x y z
N ILE A 1 -12.65 -16.94 4.70
CA ILE A 1 -12.52 -15.63 5.37
C ILE A 1 -11.47 -14.83 4.60
N ASN A 2 -11.75 -13.57 4.30
CA ASN A 2 -10.83 -12.65 3.65
C ASN A 2 -10.82 -11.35 4.45
N SER A 3 -9.65 -10.92 4.93
CA SER A 3 -9.48 -9.72 5.77
C SER A 3 -8.29 -8.90 5.28
N MET A 4 -8.44 -7.58 5.21
CA MET A 4 -7.43 -6.66 4.69
C MET A 4 -7.33 -5.42 5.57
N ASP A 5 -6.09 -5.05 5.91
CA ASP A 5 -5.77 -3.84 6.68
C ASP A 5 -5.05 -2.85 5.76
N TYR A 6 -5.48 -1.59 5.76
CA TYR A 6 -4.95 -0.54 4.89
C TYR A 6 -4.41 0.65 5.69
N ASN A 7 -3.25 1.14 5.30
CA ASN A 7 -2.80 2.48 5.67
C ASN A 7 -3.53 3.48 4.77
N THR A 8 -4.42 4.25 5.38
CA THR A 8 -5.23 5.25 4.67
C THR A 8 -4.57 6.62 4.79
N GLY A 9 -4.21 7.21 3.65
CA GLY A 9 -3.49 8.47 3.57
C GLY A 9 -1.97 8.32 3.48
N TRP A 10 -1.30 9.45 3.46
CA TRP A 10 0.15 9.55 3.34
C TRP A 10 0.68 10.65 4.25
N GLN A 11 1.96 10.55 4.60
CA GLN A 11 2.69 11.58 5.32
C GLN A 11 3.95 11.93 4.54
N TYR A 12 4.20 13.22 4.37
CA TYR A 12 5.40 13.74 3.73
C TYR A 12 5.97 14.84 4.61
N SER A 13 7.27 14.74 4.91
CA SER A 13 7.97 15.73 5.72
C SER A 13 9.35 16.00 5.12
N VAL A 14 9.70 17.28 5.08
CA VAL A 14 11.02 17.76 4.65
C VAL A 14 11.52 18.73 5.69
N THR A 15 12.76 18.52 6.13
CA THR A 15 13.46 19.43 7.04
C THR A 15 14.91 19.54 6.63
N GLY A 16 15.50 20.71 6.85
CA GLY A 16 16.89 20.94 6.53
C GLY A 16 17.36 22.35 6.81
N SER A 17 18.68 22.53 6.77
CA SER A 17 19.37 23.80 6.89
C SER A 17 20.46 23.90 5.82
N GLY A 18 20.68 25.08 5.27
CA GLY A 18 21.60 25.30 4.16
C GLY A 18 21.12 24.73 2.81
N VAL A 19 19.83 24.38 2.70
CA VAL A 19 19.19 23.87 1.49
C VAL A 19 18.05 24.80 1.05
N ALA A 20 17.84 24.90 -0.26
CA ALA A 20 16.73 25.62 -0.87
C ALA A 20 15.89 24.66 -1.72
N ALA A 21 14.57 24.82 -1.65
CA ALA A 21 13.62 24.20 -2.56
C ALA A 21 13.33 25.15 -3.72
N ASP A 22 13.23 24.63 -4.93
CA ASP A 22 12.87 25.40 -6.14
C ASP A 22 11.34 25.59 -6.30
N GLY A 23 10.55 25.05 -5.38
CA GLY A 23 9.09 25.11 -5.42
C GLY A 23 8.43 24.84 -4.06
N ASN A 24 7.11 24.67 -4.09
CA ASN A 24 6.31 24.38 -2.90
C ASN A 24 6.72 23.03 -2.28
N LEU A 25 6.92 23.00 -0.97
CA LEU A 25 7.26 21.79 -0.21
C LEU A 25 6.15 20.74 -0.19
N THR A 26 4.96 21.08 -0.66
CA THR A 26 3.89 20.12 -0.91
C THR A 26 3.49 20.27 -2.37
N PRO A 27 3.59 19.21 -3.19
CA PRO A 27 2.98 19.21 -4.51
C PRO A 27 1.49 19.54 -4.35
N THR A 28 1.05 20.64 -4.94
CA THR A 28 -0.36 21.07 -4.92
C THR A 28 -0.88 21.17 -6.34
N GLY A 29 -2.14 20.83 -6.56
CA GLY A 29 -2.80 20.92 -7.86
C GLY A 29 -3.00 19.59 -8.59
N SER A 30 -3.42 19.67 -9.86
CA SER A 30 -3.64 18.51 -10.71
C SER A 30 -2.32 17.76 -10.93
N GLY A 31 -2.30 16.46 -10.66
CA GLY A 31 -1.09 15.63 -10.75
C GLY A 31 -0.31 15.46 -9.43
N SER A 32 -0.72 16.15 -8.36
CA SER A 32 -0.11 16.00 -7.02
C SER A 32 -0.32 14.62 -6.37
N ILE A 33 -1.23 13.81 -6.91
CA ILE A 33 -1.50 12.46 -6.45
C ILE A 33 -1.21 11.44 -7.54
N SER A 34 -0.64 10.30 -7.14
CA SER A 34 -0.46 9.14 -8.00
C SER A 34 -1.36 8.00 -7.54
N ASN A 35 -2.05 7.38 -8.49
CA ASN A 35 -2.90 6.23 -8.22
C ASN A 35 -2.08 4.95 -8.32
N THR A 36 -2.16 4.12 -7.28
CA THR A 36 -1.60 2.77 -7.30
C THR A 36 -2.72 1.77 -7.21
N GLN A 37 -2.66 0.75 -8.06
CA GLN A 37 -3.57 -0.37 -8.06
C GLN A 37 -2.80 -1.67 -7.91
N ILE A 38 -3.24 -2.51 -6.97
CA ILE A 38 -2.74 -3.88 -6.84
C ILE A 38 -3.92 -4.84 -6.91
N THR A 39 -3.68 -6.05 -7.40
CA THR A 39 -4.65 -7.15 -7.30
C THR A 39 -3.97 -8.32 -6.61
N LEU A 40 -4.52 -8.76 -5.48
CA LEU A 40 -4.02 -9.87 -4.69
C LEU A 40 -5.17 -10.84 -4.42
N ASP A 41 -4.99 -12.11 -4.78
CA ASP A 41 -5.97 -13.19 -4.58
C ASP A 41 -7.39 -12.84 -5.07
N GLY A 42 -7.45 -12.21 -6.24
CA GLY A 42 -8.71 -11.81 -6.89
C GLY A 42 -9.37 -10.56 -6.30
N VAL A 43 -8.74 -9.90 -5.32
CA VAL A 43 -9.22 -8.61 -4.80
C VAL A 43 -8.32 -7.48 -5.30
N THR A 44 -8.94 -6.52 -5.98
CA THR A 44 -8.29 -5.31 -6.45
C THR A 44 -8.41 -4.20 -5.40
N SER A 45 -7.26 -3.68 -4.97
CA SER A 45 -7.16 -2.55 -4.06
C SER A 45 -6.54 -1.35 -4.79
N THR A 46 -7.10 -0.17 -4.54
CA THR A 46 -6.60 1.10 -5.11
C THR A 46 -6.39 2.12 -4.01
N TRP A 47 -5.35 2.94 -4.15
CA TRP A 47 -5.10 4.06 -3.26
C TRP A 47 -4.39 5.21 -3.97
N ASN A 48 -4.58 6.42 -3.45
CA ASN A 48 -3.93 7.63 -3.94
C ASN A 48 -2.82 8.04 -2.96
N GLY A 49 -1.58 7.98 -3.41
CA GLY A 49 -0.42 8.51 -2.70
C GLY A 49 -0.01 9.89 -3.23
N LEU A 50 0.95 10.54 -2.57
CA LEU A 50 1.57 11.74 -3.12
C LEU A 50 2.37 11.37 -4.38
N ASN A 51 2.25 12.17 -5.44
CA ASN A 51 3.11 12.04 -6.61
C ASN A 51 4.49 12.67 -6.29
N LEU A 52 5.51 11.83 -6.14
CA LEU A 52 6.87 12.29 -5.83
C LEU A 52 7.62 12.84 -7.05
N GLU A 53 7.07 12.72 -8.26
CA GLU A 53 7.65 13.32 -9.47
C GLU A 53 7.40 14.84 -9.54
N GLU A 54 6.34 15.31 -8.87
CA GLU A 54 5.93 16.72 -8.82
C GLU A 54 6.49 17.45 -7.58
N ARG A 55 7.38 16.81 -6.82
CA ARG A 55 8.02 17.44 -5.66
C ARG A 55 9.14 18.39 -6.10
N PRO A 56 9.45 19.43 -5.31
CA PRO A 56 10.51 20.36 -5.64
C PRO A 56 11.89 19.68 -5.60
N ASN A 57 12.85 20.21 -6.35
CA ASN A 57 14.24 19.86 -6.20
C ASN A 57 14.86 20.62 -5.04
N PHE A 58 15.78 19.96 -4.33
CA PHE A 58 16.53 20.54 -3.23
C PHE A 58 17.98 20.75 -3.64
N THR A 59 18.48 21.97 -3.44
CA THR A 59 19.87 22.34 -3.76
C THR A 59 20.55 22.98 -2.55
N MET A 60 21.87 22.85 -2.46
CA MET A 60 22.63 23.59 -1.44
C MET A 60 22.57 25.09 -1.74
N GLN A 61 22.26 25.89 -0.72
CA GLN A 61 22.23 27.35 -0.86
C GLN A 61 23.61 27.93 -1.15
N THR A 62 24.67 27.34 -0.57
CA THR A 62 26.06 27.79 -0.75
C THR A 62 26.92 26.58 -1.12
N PRO A 63 27.47 26.53 -2.35
CA PRO A 63 28.38 25.45 -2.75
C PRO A 63 29.56 25.33 -1.79
N GLY A 64 29.79 24.12 -1.27
CA GLY A 64 30.85 23.85 -0.29
C GLY A 64 30.54 24.29 1.15
N GLY A 65 29.37 24.87 1.41
CA GLY A 65 28.89 25.18 2.75
C GLY A 65 28.38 23.95 3.50
N SER A 66 28.22 24.07 4.82
CA SER A 66 27.56 23.05 5.63
C SER A 66 26.06 23.00 5.31
N PHE A 67 25.50 21.80 5.20
CA PHE A 67 24.07 21.59 5.07
C PHE A 67 23.61 20.37 5.88
N GLN A 68 22.32 20.34 6.19
CA GLN A 68 21.61 19.16 6.69
C GLN A 68 20.30 19.05 5.93
N PHE A 69 19.94 17.84 5.51
CA PHE A 69 18.71 17.57 4.79
C PHE A 69 18.14 16.22 5.21
N THR A 70 16.83 16.18 5.43
CA THR A 70 16.08 14.95 5.67
C THR A 70 14.73 15.07 5.01
N GLU A 71 14.41 14.07 4.20
CA GLU A 71 13.13 13.91 3.53
C GLU A 71 12.55 12.56 3.93
N THR A 72 11.26 12.50 4.24
CA THR A 72 10.57 11.26 4.59
C THR A 72 9.20 11.21 3.94
N TYR A 73 8.88 10.06 3.35
CA TYR A 73 7.57 9.76 2.78
C TYR A 73 7.04 8.43 3.32
N GLN A 74 5.82 8.45 3.85
CA GLN A 74 5.06 7.26 4.21
C GLN A 74 3.80 7.24 3.36
N GLY A 75 3.74 6.31 2.41
CA GLY A 75 2.62 6.20 1.47
C GLY A 75 1.44 5.38 2.01
N PRO A 76 0.28 5.47 1.34
CA PRO A 76 -0.85 4.59 1.61
C PRO A 76 -0.57 3.20 1.03
N GLY A 77 -1.32 2.20 1.48
CA GLY A 77 -1.26 0.88 0.88
C GLY A 77 -1.86 -0.22 1.73
N LEU A 78 -1.89 -1.42 1.15
CA LEU A 78 -2.23 -2.65 1.86
C LEU A 78 -1.12 -2.96 2.88
N SER A 79 -1.49 -2.96 4.16
CA SER A 79 -0.59 -3.29 5.27
C SER A 79 -0.57 -4.78 5.56
N ASN A 80 -1.72 -5.45 5.53
CA ASN A 80 -1.84 -6.87 5.82
C ASN A 80 -3.02 -7.48 5.07
N HIS A 81 -2.89 -8.73 4.63
CA HIS A 81 -3.95 -9.48 3.95
C HIS A 81 -3.97 -10.91 4.47
N THR A 82 -5.07 -11.29 5.13
CA THR A 82 -5.26 -12.63 5.69
C THR A 82 -6.39 -13.36 4.95
N ILE A 83 -6.07 -14.54 4.40
CA ILE A 83 -7.04 -15.43 3.77
C ILE A 83 -7.08 -16.76 4.52
N ILE A 84 -8.29 -17.18 4.89
CA ILE A 84 -8.55 -18.51 5.45
C ILE A 84 -9.53 -19.23 4.52
N GLN A 85 -9.06 -20.30 3.89
CA GLN A 85 -9.89 -21.16 3.05
C GLN A 85 -10.47 -22.28 3.92
N ARG A 86 -11.80 -22.47 3.88
CA ARG A 86 -12.47 -23.61 4.53
C ARG A 86 -13.11 -24.48 3.46
N THR A 87 -12.69 -25.75 3.43
CA THR A 87 -13.31 -26.79 2.60
C THR A 87 -13.96 -27.80 3.53
N THR A 88 -15.23 -28.15 3.30
CA THR A 88 -15.89 -29.23 4.02
C THR A 88 -16.10 -30.37 3.04
N THR A 89 -15.49 -31.52 3.31
CA THR A 89 -15.67 -32.73 2.50
C THR A 89 -16.71 -33.61 3.18
N ILE A 90 -17.86 -33.81 2.53
CA ILE A 90 -18.90 -34.73 3.00
C ILE A 90 -18.71 -36.07 2.27
N GLN A 91 -18.54 -37.15 3.03
CA GLN A 91 -18.45 -38.51 2.52
C GLN A 91 -19.75 -39.25 2.90
N SER A 92 -20.45 -39.79 1.90
CA SER A 92 -21.64 -40.61 2.12
C SER A 92 -21.23 -42.09 2.06
N VAL A 93 -21.48 -42.84 3.14
CA VAL A 93 -21.32 -44.30 3.17
C VAL A 93 -22.72 -44.92 3.14
N THR A 94 -22.96 -45.82 2.19
CA THR A 94 -24.21 -46.58 2.08
C THR A 94 -23.93 -48.03 2.40
N ASP A 95 -24.44 -48.52 3.54
CA ASP A 95 -24.37 -49.93 3.90
C ASP A 95 -25.64 -50.66 3.41
N THR A 96 -25.47 -51.68 2.56
CA THR A 96 -26.56 -52.57 2.15
C THR A 96 -26.43 -53.91 2.87
N THR A 97 -27.45 -54.28 3.66
CA THR A 97 -27.56 -55.63 4.23
C THR A 97 -28.55 -56.43 3.39
N SER A 98 -28.09 -57.54 2.81
CA SER A 98 -28.91 -58.46 2.01
C SER A 98 -29.13 -59.75 2.80
N THR A 99 -30.37 -60.09 3.12
CA THR A 99 -30.74 -61.36 3.75
C THR A 99 -31.68 -62.13 2.84
N PHE A 100 -31.27 -63.33 2.42
CA PHE A 100 -32.12 -64.30 1.73
C PHE A 100 -32.75 -65.23 2.78
N THR A 101 -34.07 -65.45 2.70
CA THR A 101 -34.74 -66.57 3.38
C THR A 101 -35.17 -67.60 2.32
N GLN A 102 -35.02 -68.88 2.67
CA GLN A 102 -35.17 -70.05 1.79
C GLN A 102 -36.61 -70.52 1.69
#